data_AF-A0A8S3F6A3-F1
#
_entry.id   AF-A0A8S3F6A3-F1
#
_cell.length_a   1.000
_cell.length_b   1.000
_cell.length_c   1.000
_cell.angle_alpha   90.00
_cell.angle_beta   90.00
_cell.angle_gamma   90.00
#
_symmetry.space_group_name_H-M   'P 1'
#
loop_
_entity.id
_entity.type
_entity.pdbx_description
1 polymer ?
#
loop_
_entity_poly.entity_id
_entity_poly.type
_entity_poly.pdbx_seq_one_letter_code
_entity_poly.pdbx_strand_id
1 'polypeptide(L)'
;DNLFMKRVLCINCESELSIASKKCPTCSDTKSERIAEVFDTLQETIFTRTYDRLSSVIDEYREYFTKQQMNNETNDIVYNQNYKLLYNSTNDRFITILLHVDGTCLSNNNKESLWLLSCSIIELPPAIRIRRKNNLVLSMRISKEQPNIYLWLTRCFKQLSDLKEKG
;
A
#
# COMPACT_ATOMS: atom_id res chain seq x y z
N ASP A 1 -16.65 11.95 -0.38
CA ASP A 1 -15.24 12.24 -0.04
C ASP A 1 -14.32 11.72 -1.13
N ASN A 2 -13.43 12.56 -1.64
CA ASN A 2 -12.40 12.11 -2.57
C ASN A 2 -11.32 11.36 -1.77
N LEU A 3 -11.20 10.04 -1.96
CA LEU A 3 -10.21 9.21 -1.26
C LEU A 3 -8.82 9.25 -1.89
N PHE A 4 -8.71 9.82 -3.09
CA PHE A 4 -7.48 9.84 -3.87
C PHE A 4 -6.99 11.26 -4.11
N MET A 5 -5.70 11.48 -3.89
CA MET A 5 -4.97 12.66 -4.28
C MET A 5 -4.26 12.38 -5.60
N LYS A 6 -4.64 13.11 -6.65
CA LYS A 6 -3.93 13.07 -7.93
C LYS A 6 -2.69 13.95 -7.88
N ARG A 7 -1.57 13.39 -8.32
CA ARG A 7 -0.30 14.06 -8.56
C ARG A 7 0.15 13.81 -9.99
N VAL A 8 0.96 14.72 -10.50
CA VAL A 8 1.56 14.61 -11.83
C VAL A 8 3.06 14.70 -11.63
N LEU A 9 3.81 13.72 -12.14
CA LEU A 9 5.26 13.64 -11.98
C LEU A 9 5.94 13.67 -13.35
N CYS A 10 7.13 14.28 -13.41
CA CYS A 10 8.02 14.05 -14.54
C CYS A 10 8.67 12.67 -14.41
N ILE A 11 8.60 11.84 -15.45
CA ILE A 11 9.20 10.50 -15.46
C ILE A 11 10.73 10.54 -15.34
N ASN A 12 11.38 11.58 -15.88
CA ASN A 12 12.84 11.64 -15.91
C ASN A 12 13.47 12.04 -14.57
N CYS A 13 12.88 13.02 -13.88
CA CYS A 13 13.44 13.58 -12.66
C CYS A 13 12.52 13.44 -11.44
N GLU A 14 11.36 12.80 -11.59
CA GLU A 14 10.37 12.52 -10.53
C GLU A 14 9.86 13.77 -9.78
N SER A 15 10.12 14.96 -10.33
CA SER A 15 9.63 16.22 -9.77
C SER A 15 8.11 16.32 -9.93
N GLU A 16 7.43 16.76 -8.87
CA GLU A 16 6.00 17.09 -8.93
C GLU A 16 5.76 18.26 -9.88
N LEU A 17 4.82 18.08 -10.80
CA LEU A 17 4.38 19.04 -11.78
C LEU A 17 3.02 19.59 -11.38
N SER A 18 2.73 20.83 -11.76
CA SER A 18 1.35 21.31 -11.68
C SER A 18 0.48 20.51 -12.65
N ILE A 19 -0.77 20.25 -12.28
CA ILE A 19 -1.71 19.46 -13.09
C ILE A 19 -1.91 20.07 -14.49
N ALA A 20 -1.76 21.40 -14.61
CA ALA A 20 -1.86 22.12 -15.88
C ALA A 20 -0.56 22.12 -16.70
N SER A 21 0.58 21.75 -16.12
CA SER A 21 1.87 21.82 -16.82
C SER A 21 2.07 20.63 -17.74
N LYS A 22 2.36 20.93 -19.01
CA LYS A 22 2.81 19.94 -20.02
C LYS A 22 4.33 19.81 -20.09
N LYS A 23 5.07 20.54 -19.25
CA LYS A 23 6.53 20.61 -19.28
C LYS A 23 7.13 20.46 -17.90
N CYS A 24 8.28 19.79 -17.82
CA CYS A 24 9.02 19.72 -16.58
C CYS A 24 9.95 20.94 -16.45
N PRO A 25 9.81 21.77 -15.41
CA PRO A 25 10.70 22.92 -15.21
C PRO A 25 12.13 22.50 -14.82
N THR A 26 12.29 21.34 -14.17
CA THR A 26 13.58 20.88 -13.63
C THR A 26 14.51 20.38 -14.72
N CYS A 27 14.00 19.58 -15.68
CA CYS A 27 14.82 18.97 -16.73
C CYS A 27 14.54 19.54 -18.13
N SER A 28 13.71 20.58 -18.23
CA SER A 28 13.31 21.23 -19.49
C SER A 28 12.67 20.30 -20.53
N ASP A 29 12.23 19.11 -20.12
CA ASP A 29 11.58 18.15 -21.02
C ASP A 29 10.19 18.66 -21.41
N THR A 30 9.94 18.66 -22.73
CA THR A 30 8.70 19.14 -23.34
C THR A 30 7.81 18.02 -23.85
N LYS A 31 8.23 16.76 -23.75
CA LYS A 31 7.46 15.63 -24.27
C LYS A 31 6.38 15.25 -23.26
N SER A 32 5.11 15.35 -23.66
CA SER A 32 3.96 14.94 -22.83
C SER A 32 4.00 13.45 -22.45
N GLU A 33 4.73 12.64 -23.20
CA GLU A 33 4.95 11.20 -22.93
C GLU A 33 5.81 10.93 -21.69
N ARG A 34 6.46 11.97 -21.16
CA ARG A 34 7.36 11.92 -20.00
C ARG A 34 6.67 12.35 -18.71
N ILE A 35 5.35 12.23 -18.67
CA ILE A 35 4.52 12.57 -17.53
C ILE A 35 3.90 11.28 -16.98
N ALA A 36 3.98 11.11 -15.66
CA ALA A 36 3.28 10.05 -14.93
C ALA A 36 2.14 10.66 -14.12
N GLU A 37 0.99 10.01 -14.14
CA GLU A 37 -0.10 10.34 -13.22
C GLU A 37 -0.04 9.41 -12.02
N VAL A 38 -0.06 9.98 -10.82
CA VAL A 38 -0.04 9.22 -9.57
C VAL A 38 -1.30 9.51 -8.78
N PHE A 39 -1.95 8.46 -8.28
CA PHE A 39 -3.15 8.55 -7.45
C PHE A 39 -2.83 7.91 -6.10
N ASP A 40 -2.59 8.75 -5.11
CA ASP A 40 -2.31 8.30 -3.75
C ASP A 40 -3.58 8.30 -2.93
N THR A 41 -3.75 7.24 -2.15
CA THR A 41 -4.84 7.14 -1.19
C THR A 41 -4.57 7.99 0.04
N LEU A 42 -5.62 8.62 0.60
CA LEU A 42 -5.59 9.15 1.97
C LEU A 42 -5.53 8.00 2.97
N GLN A 43 -4.30 7.58 3.32
CA GLN A 43 -4.05 6.34 4.04
C GLN A 43 -4.73 6.29 5.39
N GLU A 44 -4.63 7.36 6.19
CA GLU A 44 -5.28 7.47 7.51
C GLU A 44 -6.78 7.14 7.41
N THR A 45 -7.50 7.82 6.51
CA THR A 45 -8.93 7.57 6.27
C THR A 45 -9.23 6.12 5.88
N ILE A 46 -8.42 5.53 4.98
CA ILE A 46 -8.67 4.16 4.52
C ILE A 46 -8.33 3.13 5.61
N PHE A 47 -7.27 3.33 6.37
CA PHE A 47 -6.90 2.44 7.47
C PHE A 47 -7.90 2.53 8.61
N THR A 48 -8.32 3.72 9.04
CA THR A 48 -9.37 3.88 10.06
C THR A 48 -10.65 3.15 9.65
N ARG A 49 -11.18 3.43 8.44
CA ARG A 49 -12.40 2.78 7.95
C ARG A 49 -12.26 1.27 7.81
N THR A 50 -11.08 0.79 7.44
CA THR A 50 -10.83 -0.66 7.31
C THR A 50 -10.73 -1.32 8.67
N TYR A 51 -10.04 -0.69 9.61
CA TYR A 51 -9.91 -1.16 10.97
C TYR A 51 -11.26 -1.19 11.68
N ASP A 52 -12.05 -0.10 11.64
CA ASP A 52 -13.38 -0.05 12.26
C ASP A 52 -14.28 -1.20 11.79
N ARG A 53 -14.15 -1.58 10.52
CA ARG A 53 -14.92 -2.68 9.91
C ARG A 53 -14.40 -4.07 10.29
N LEU A 54 -13.10 -4.22 10.56
CA LEU A 54 -12.44 -5.52 10.74
C LEU A 54 -11.98 -5.77 12.18
N SER A 55 -12.07 -4.78 13.07
CA SER A 55 -11.53 -4.81 14.43
C SER A 55 -12.03 -6.00 15.24
N SER A 56 -13.33 -6.30 15.20
CA SER A 56 -13.90 -7.46 15.89
C SER A 56 -13.33 -8.79 15.38
N VAL A 57 -13.17 -8.92 14.07
CA VAL A 57 -12.61 -10.12 13.43
C VAL A 57 -11.12 -10.27 13.76
N ILE A 58 -10.39 -9.16 13.77
CA ILE A 58 -8.97 -9.12 14.14
C ILE A 58 -8.80 -9.56 15.59
N ASP A 59 -9.59 -8.99 16.51
CA ASP A 59 -9.49 -9.30 17.94
C ASP A 59 -9.90 -10.76 18.22
N GLU A 60 -10.97 -11.26 17.60
CA GLU A 60 -11.37 -12.69 17.70
C GLU A 60 -10.27 -13.62 17.20
N TYR A 61 -9.67 -13.30 16.05
CA TYR A 61 -8.61 -14.13 15.48
C TYR A 61 -7.32 -14.11 16.30
N ARG A 62 -6.97 -12.97 16.91
CA ARG A 62 -5.85 -12.87 17.86
C ARG A 62 -6.09 -13.70 19.11
N GLU A 63 -7.30 -13.67 19.67
CA GLU A 63 -7.65 -14.50 20.81
C GLU A 63 -7.55 -15.98 20.47
N TYR A 64 -8.09 -16.39 19.32
CA TYR A 64 -7.99 -17.75 18.82
C TYR A 64 -6.53 -18.18 18.70
N PHE A 65 -5.70 -17.37 18.04
CA PHE A 65 -4.26 -17.60 17.90
C PHE A 65 -3.54 -17.73 19.24
N THR A 66 -3.84 -16.84 20.20
CA THR A 66 -3.22 -16.86 21.53
C THR A 66 -3.59 -18.13 22.30
N LYS A 67 -4.86 -18.57 22.21
CA LYS A 67 -5.34 -19.80 22.84
C LYS A 67 -4.78 -21.07 22.16
N GLN A 68 -4.50 -21.01 20.87
CA GLN A 68 -4.06 -22.13 20.02
C GLN A 68 -2.52 -22.30 19.95
N GLN A 69 -1.73 -21.73 20.87
CA GLN A 69 -0.25 -21.83 20.91
C GLN A 69 0.34 -23.28 20.99
N MET A 70 -0.42 -24.34 20.72
CA MET A 70 -0.03 -25.74 20.91
C MET A 70 -0.04 -26.66 19.67
N ASN A 71 -0.42 -26.21 18.46
CA ASN A 71 -0.31 -27.06 17.26
C ASN A 71 0.59 -26.44 16.19
N ASN A 72 1.78 -27.02 15.99
CA ASN A 72 2.79 -26.65 14.99
C ASN A 72 2.38 -26.93 13.52
N GLU A 73 1.12 -27.24 13.25
CA GLU A 73 0.67 -27.79 11.96
C GLU A 73 0.08 -26.75 10.98
N THR A 74 0.10 -25.45 11.30
CA THR A 74 -0.47 -24.43 10.42
C THR A 74 0.60 -23.57 9.74
N ASN A 75 0.59 -23.56 8.41
CA ASN A 75 1.49 -22.74 7.56
C ASN A 75 1.02 -21.28 7.42
N ASP A 76 0.35 -20.73 8.43
CA ASP A 76 -0.17 -19.36 8.36
C ASP A 76 0.83 -18.34 8.96
N ILE A 77 0.81 -17.11 8.45
CA ILE A 77 1.79 -16.05 8.71
C ILE A 77 1.91 -15.76 10.21
N VAL A 78 0.77 -15.74 10.93
CA VAL A 78 0.76 -15.47 12.38
C VAL A 78 1.44 -16.56 13.20
N TYR A 79 1.58 -17.78 12.66
CA TYR A 79 2.28 -18.88 13.32
C TYR A 79 3.79 -18.91 13.04
N ASN A 80 4.27 -18.07 12.13
CA ASN A 80 5.68 -17.91 11.83
C ASN A 80 6.45 -17.41 13.07
N GLN A 81 7.65 -17.93 13.28
CA GLN A 81 8.47 -17.58 14.45
C GLN A 81 8.79 -16.08 14.52
N ASN A 82 9.02 -15.41 13.39
CA ASN A 82 9.32 -13.99 13.37
C ASN A 82 8.12 -13.15 13.81
N TYR A 83 6.92 -13.53 13.38
CA TYR A 83 5.68 -12.87 13.81
C TYR A 83 5.44 -13.09 15.31
N LYS A 84 5.64 -14.32 15.82
CA LYS A 84 5.54 -14.62 17.25
C LYS A 84 6.52 -13.80 18.09
N LEU A 85 7.78 -13.69 17.65
CA LEU A 85 8.79 -12.87 18.31
C LEU A 85 8.38 -11.40 18.34
N LEU A 86 7.91 -10.85 17.22
CA LEU A 86 7.39 -9.49 17.16
C LEU A 86 6.19 -9.30 18.11
N TYR A 87 5.22 -10.23 18.05
CA TYR A 87 4.02 -10.17 18.88
C TYR A 87 4.32 -10.19 20.36
N ASN A 88 5.23 -11.07 20.80
CA ASN A 88 5.63 -11.18 22.21
C ASN A 88 6.57 -10.05 22.66
N SER A 89 7.16 -9.28 21.73
CA SER A 89 8.08 -8.18 22.04
C SER A 89 7.38 -6.88 22.43
N THR A 90 6.06 -6.80 22.22
CA THR A 90 5.26 -5.61 22.48
C THR A 90 4.02 -5.96 23.30
N ASN A 91 3.67 -5.08 24.24
CA ASN A 91 2.38 -5.16 24.95
C ASN A 91 1.29 -4.39 24.21
N ASP A 92 1.65 -3.61 23.19
CA ASP A 92 0.73 -2.76 22.45
C ASP A 92 0.03 -3.54 21.34
N ARG A 93 -1.23 -3.19 21.09
CA ARG A 93 -1.96 -3.70 19.93
C ARG A 93 -1.32 -3.12 18.66
N PHE A 94 -0.84 -3.98 17.78
CA PHE A 94 -0.30 -3.57 16.48
C PHE A 94 -0.98 -4.35 15.35
N ILE A 95 -1.09 -3.71 14.18
CA ILE A 95 -1.53 -4.35 12.95
C ILE A 95 -0.34 -4.42 12.01
N THR A 96 -0.17 -5.56 11.36
CA THR A 96 0.86 -5.73 10.35
C THR A 96 0.19 -5.74 8.99
N ILE A 97 0.81 -5.02 8.05
CA ILE A 97 0.36 -4.98 6.66
C ILE A 97 1.37 -5.70 5.78
N LEU A 98 0.87 -6.54 4.89
CA LEU A 98 1.64 -7.12 3.80
C LEU A 98 1.53 -6.20 2.59
N LEU A 99 2.66 -5.67 2.13
CA LEU A 99 2.72 -4.77 0.97
C LEU A 99 2.95 -5.56 -0.31
N HIS A 100 2.25 -5.17 -1.38
CA HIS A 100 2.35 -5.75 -2.70
C HIS A 100 2.55 -4.64 -3.73
N VAL A 101 3.60 -4.77 -4.54
CA VAL A 101 3.85 -3.89 -5.69
C VAL A 101 3.72 -4.74 -6.95
N ASP A 102 2.87 -4.31 -7.87
CA ASP A 102 2.66 -4.99 -9.15
C ASP A 102 2.50 -3.98 -10.29
N GLY A 103 2.74 -4.43 -11.52
CA GLY A 103 2.68 -3.63 -12.73
C GLY A 103 1.98 -4.39 -13.85
N THR A 104 1.05 -3.72 -14.54
CA THR A 104 0.32 -4.30 -15.66
C THR A 104 0.22 -3.33 -16.83
N CYS A 105 0.27 -3.84 -18.06
CA CYS A 105 0.10 -3.03 -19.26
C CYS A 105 -1.39 -2.72 -19.48
N LEU A 106 -1.74 -1.44 -19.65
CA LEU A 106 -3.13 -1.02 -19.89
C LEU A 106 -3.57 -1.19 -21.34
N SER A 107 -2.62 -1.10 -22.28
CA SER A 107 -2.89 -1.23 -23.72
C SER A 107 -1.68 -1.78 -24.46
N ASN A 108 -1.94 -2.68 -25.40
CA ASN A 108 -0.91 -3.29 -26.24
C ASN A 108 -0.20 -2.27 -27.16
N ASN A 109 -0.84 -1.15 -27.49
CA ASN A 109 -0.35 -0.23 -28.53
C ASN A 109 0.35 1.03 -27.97
N ASN A 110 -0.01 1.49 -26.76
CA ASN A 110 0.42 2.80 -26.25
C ASN A 110 1.59 2.72 -25.24
N LYS A 111 2.08 1.51 -24.93
CA LYS A 111 3.09 1.22 -23.90
C LYS A 111 2.76 1.77 -22.51
N GLU A 112 1.50 2.10 -22.27
CA GLU A 112 1.06 2.63 -20.98
C GLU A 112 0.89 1.49 -19.98
N SER A 113 1.43 1.68 -18.79
CA SER A 113 1.41 0.71 -17.71
C SER A 113 0.79 1.34 -16.46
N LEU A 114 0.01 0.53 -15.74
CA LEU A 114 -0.47 0.81 -14.41
C LEU A 114 0.39 0.05 -13.41
N TRP A 115 1.02 0.78 -12.51
CA TRP A 115 1.70 0.25 -11.35
C TRP A 115 0.84 0.49 -10.12
N LEU A 116 0.73 -0.53 -9.27
CA LEU A 116 -0.11 -0.55 -8.10
C LEU A 116 0.71 -0.91 -6.87
N LEU A 117 0.69 -0.05 -5.86
CA LEU A 117 1.01 -0.44 -4.49
C LEU A 117 -0.29 -0.71 -3.76
N SER A 118 -0.43 -1.93 -3.25
CA SER A 118 -1.53 -2.35 -2.42
C SER A 118 -1.03 -3.00 -1.13
N CYS A 119 -1.90 -3.15 -0.15
CA CYS A 119 -1.59 -3.83 1.09
C CYS A 119 -2.75 -4.66 1.62
N SER A 120 -2.42 -5.62 2.48
CA SER A 120 -3.40 -6.45 3.18
C SER A 120 -3.09 -6.60 4.65
N ILE A 121 -4.10 -6.57 5.52
CA ILE A 121 -3.93 -6.85 6.95
C ILE A 121 -3.73 -8.37 7.12
N ILE A 122 -2.76 -8.78 7.94
CA ILE A 122 -2.43 -10.21 8.11
C ILE A 122 -3.08 -10.84 9.34
N GLU A 123 -3.48 -10.05 10.35
CA GLU A 123 -4.18 -10.50 11.56
C GLU A 123 -5.66 -10.85 11.30
N LEU A 124 -5.91 -11.56 10.21
CA LEU A 124 -7.23 -12.01 9.78
C LEU A 124 -7.17 -13.50 9.44
N PRO A 125 -8.27 -14.24 9.62
CA PRO A 125 -8.39 -15.62 9.16
C PRO A 125 -8.10 -15.74 7.65
N PRO A 126 -7.49 -16.84 7.17
CA PRO A 126 -7.15 -17.03 5.75
C PRO A 126 -8.33 -16.75 4.79
N ALA A 127 -9.52 -17.22 5.13
CA ALA A 127 -10.73 -17.05 4.32
C ALA A 127 -11.20 -15.59 4.18
N ILE A 128 -10.78 -14.71 5.08
CA ILE A 128 -11.07 -13.27 5.05
C ILE A 128 -9.91 -12.52 4.41
N ARG A 129 -8.67 -12.95 4.67
CA ARG A 129 -7.45 -12.31 4.15
C ARG A 129 -7.42 -12.23 2.63
N ILE A 130 -7.89 -13.26 1.94
CA ILE A 130 -7.94 -13.34 0.47
C ILE A 130 -9.10 -12.55 -0.17
N ARG A 131 -10.04 -12.02 0.63
CA ARG A 131 -11.18 -11.27 0.09
C ARG A 131 -10.72 -9.89 -0.36
N ARG A 132 -11.34 -9.39 -1.45
CA ARG A 132 -11.09 -8.02 -1.98
C ARG A 132 -11.21 -6.92 -0.93
N LYS A 133 -12.04 -7.15 0.10
CA LYS A 133 -12.23 -6.23 1.21
C LYS A 133 -11.01 -6.07 2.13
N ASN A 134 -9.98 -6.89 2.00
CA ASN A 134 -8.72 -6.77 2.74
C ASN A 134 -7.57 -6.29 1.83
N ASN A 135 -7.82 -6.00 0.56
CA ASN A 135 -6.80 -5.48 -0.35
C ASN A 135 -7.02 -3.97 -0.53
N LEU A 136 -6.20 -3.18 0.15
CA LEU A 136 -6.25 -1.72 0.15
C LEU A 136 -5.25 -1.18 -0.87
N VAL A 137 -5.72 -0.35 -1.79
CA VAL A 137 -4.85 0.37 -2.70
C VAL A 137 -4.25 1.58 -1.97
N LEU A 138 -2.92 1.68 -1.95
CA LEU A 138 -2.20 2.78 -1.31
C LEU A 138 -1.75 3.83 -2.34
N SER A 139 -1.28 3.39 -3.50
CA SER A 139 -0.85 4.27 -4.57
C SER A 139 -1.00 3.58 -5.93
N MET A 140 -1.39 4.35 -6.93
CA MET A 140 -1.41 3.92 -8.33
C MET A 140 -0.57 4.89 -9.16
N ARG A 141 0.19 4.37 -10.11
CA ARG A 141 0.92 5.18 -11.09
C ARG A 141 0.61 4.71 -12.49
N ILE A 142 0.23 5.65 -13.35
CA ILE A 142 0.01 5.43 -14.77
C ILE A 142 1.16 6.13 -15.51
N SER A 143 1.96 5.35 -16.22
CA SER A 143 3.07 5.87 -17.01
C SER A 143 3.46 4.95 -18.17
N LYS A 144 4.10 5.51 -19.19
CA LYS A 144 4.67 4.77 -20.33
C LYS A 144 5.96 4.03 -20.00
N GLU A 145 6.56 4.30 -18.85
CA GLU A 145 7.80 3.68 -18.38
C GLU A 145 7.61 3.12 -16.97
N GLN A 146 8.43 2.12 -16.65
CA GLN A 146 8.50 1.56 -15.30
C GLN A 146 8.97 2.65 -14.32
N PRO A 147 8.27 2.84 -13.19
CA PRO A 147 8.70 3.77 -12.16
C PRO A 147 10.02 3.36 -11.53
N ASN A 148 10.79 4.36 -11.11
CA ASN A 148 11.69 4.17 -9.99
C ASN A 148 10.83 3.97 -8.72
N ILE A 149 10.69 2.70 -8.30
CA ILE A 149 9.82 2.29 -7.19
C ILE A 149 10.16 3.04 -5.89
N TYR A 150 11.45 3.23 -5.61
CA TYR A 150 11.89 3.92 -4.39
C TYR A 150 11.39 5.37 -4.35
N LEU A 151 11.57 6.10 -5.45
CA LEU A 151 11.16 7.50 -5.54
C LEU A 151 9.63 7.65 -5.54
N TRP A 152 8.94 6.82 -6.33
CA TRP A 152 7.48 6.83 -6.40
C TRP A 152 6.85 6.60 -5.02
N LEU A 153 7.34 5.59 -4.28
CA LEU A 153 6.74 5.17 -3.02
C LEU A 153 7.23 5.96 -1.80
N THR A 154 8.21 6.86 -1.93
CA THR A 154 8.76 7.64 -0.82
C THR A 154 7.66 8.37 -0.03
N ARG A 155 6.74 9.06 -0.72
CA ARG A 155 5.61 9.75 -0.06
C ARG A 155 4.61 8.78 0.58
N CYS A 156 4.41 7.62 -0.02
CA CYS A 156 3.53 6.59 0.50
C CYS A 156 4.08 6.00 1.80
N PHE A 157 5.38 5.70 1.84
CA PHE A 157 6.04 5.22 3.05
C PHE A 157 6.10 6.26 4.15
N LYS A 158 6.31 7.54 3.80
CA LYS A 158 6.21 8.63 4.77
C LYS A 158 4.84 8.65 5.45
N GLN A 159 3.75 8.58 4.69
CA GLN A 159 2.40 8.52 5.28
C GLN A 159 2.19 7.29 6.17
N LEU A 160 2.75 6.13 5.82
CA LEU A 160 2.69 4.94 6.68
C LEU A 160 3.47 5.12 7.97
N SER A 161 4.66 5.73 7.90
CA SER A 161 5.47 6.07 9.08
C SER A 161 4.75 7.08 9.98
N ASP A 162 4.23 8.16 9.40
CA ASP A 162 3.48 9.18 10.12
C ASP A 162 2.22 8.58 10.79
N LEU A 163 1.53 7.65 10.11
CA LEU A 163 0.39 6.93 10.69
C LEU A 163 0.81 6.05 11.86
N LYS A 164 1.90 5.28 11.70
CA LYS A 164 2.43 4.43 12.78
C LYS A 164 2.80 5.23 14.02
N GLU A 165 3.32 6.44 13.87
CA GLU A 165 3.68 7.32 14.99
C GLU A 165 2.46 7.87 15.74
N LYS A 166 1.29 7.95 15.09
CA LYS A 166 0.03 8.41 15.72
C LYS A 166 -0.66 7.32 16.56
N GLY A 167 -0.34 6.05 16.32
CA GLY A 167 -1.05 4.88 16.88
C GLY A 167 -2.25 4.47 16.04
#